data_AF-A0A8J7HLM6-F1
#
_entry.id   AF-A0A8J7HLM6-F1
#
_cell.length_a   1.000
_cell.length_b   1.000
_cell.length_c   1.000
_cell.angle_alpha   90.00
_cell.angle_beta   90.00
_cell.angle_gamma   90.00
#
_symmetry.space_group_name_H-M   'P 1'
#
loop_
_entity.id
_entity.type
_entity.pdbx_description
1 polymer ?
#
loop_
_entity_poly.entity_id
_entity_poly.type
_entity_poly.pdbx_seq_one_letter_code
_entity_poly.pdbx_strand_id
1 'polypeptide(L)'
;MKTRYPLTSFPNGWFRVAYSQELPVKGVQPLHYFGKDLVLFRTEDGVAHVMDAHCPHLGAHLGHGGRVIGNTVQCPFHGWCFNGDGQCVEIPYTKKIPLKAQLQPWIVREINGLIMVWYHSQKEAPSWEIPLLSEYNSSEWTPFRTVGKWRIRSHVQDINENGIDAAHFLAVHGIDSVDDRAFYANDSILNWSCHAKMSLPDEDGKSRVEVVNRLDFTYYGLGYLVERIYPGSEFQPEFINLNSNTPVDGEYVDDHLIISFKKSGNGSDNSDLEAMILQAIATDAEKDLPILENKVYQSSPVLCEDDGPIMQYRRWASQFYSPVPSNSKIPQYQS
;
A
#
# COMPACT_ATOMS: atom_id res chain seq x y z
N MET A 1 -9.06 -4.94 28.54
CA MET A 1 -8.27 -3.82 27.97
C MET A 1 -8.99 -3.34 26.73
N LYS A 2 -9.14 -2.02 26.53
CA LYS A 2 -9.63 -1.48 25.25
C LYS A 2 -8.51 -1.70 24.23
N THR A 3 -8.83 -2.31 23.08
CA THR A 3 -7.89 -2.40 21.97
C THR A 3 -7.65 -1.00 21.42
N ARG A 4 -6.42 -0.71 20.96
CA ARG A 4 -6.04 0.58 20.38
C ARG A 4 -6.89 0.95 19.15
N TYR A 5 -7.27 -0.07 18.39
CA TYR A 5 -8.18 -0.01 17.25
C TYR A 5 -9.36 -0.95 17.50
N PRO A 6 -10.61 -0.47 17.58
CA PRO A 6 -11.82 -1.29 17.70
C PRO A 6 -12.38 -1.69 16.32
N LEU A 7 -11.50 -1.86 15.33
CA LEU A 7 -11.82 -2.25 13.95
C LEU A 7 -11.31 -3.68 13.72
N THR A 8 -11.85 -4.38 12.73
CA THR A 8 -11.23 -5.64 12.28
C THR A 8 -9.86 -5.33 11.69
N SER A 9 -8.83 -6.10 12.05
CA SER A 9 -7.44 -5.81 11.70
C SER A 9 -7.15 -5.66 10.21
N PHE A 10 -7.93 -6.33 9.34
CA PHE A 10 -7.68 -6.41 7.91
C PHE A 10 -8.94 -6.00 7.13
N PRO A 11 -8.93 -4.86 6.42
CA PRO A 11 -9.98 -4.55 5.47
C PRO A 11 -9.86 -5.43 4.22
N ASN A 12 -10.99 -5.68 3.58
CA ASN A 12 -11.08 -6.35 2.30
C ASN A 12 -10.60 -5.42 1.18
N GLY A 13 -9.69 -5.88 0.33
CA GLY A 13 -9.14 -5.06 -0.73
C GLY A 13 -7.86 -5.59 -1.36
N TRP A 14 -7.32 -4.79 -2.28
CA TRP A 14 -6.01 -5.00 -2.89
C TRP A 14 -4.91 -4.34 -2.08
N PHE A 15 -3.82 -5.07 -1.86
CA PHE A 15 -2.66 -4.61 -1.08
C PHE A 15 -1.36 -5.01 -1.75
N ARG A 16 -0.37 -4.11 -1.75
CA ARG A 16 0.98 -4.38 -2.28
C ARG A 16 1.73 -5.29 -1.32
N VAL A 17 2.34 -6.36 -1.83
CA VAL A 17 3.20 -7.25 -1.02
C VAL A 17 4.67 -7.21 -1.41
N ALA A 18 4.96 -6.82 -2.66
CA ALA A 18 6.32 -6.67 -3.18
C ALA A 18 6.35 -5.70 -4.36
N TYR A 19 7.51 -5.16 -4.70
CA TYR A 19 7.72 -4.55 -6.02
C TYR A 19 8.03 -5.64 -7.04
N SER A 20 7.50 -5.51 -8.27
CA SER A 20 7.74 -6.45 -9.37
C SER A 20 9.22 -6.77 -9.58
N GLN A 21 10.05 -5.73 -9.53
CA GLN A 21 11.50 -5.81 -9.73
C GLN A 21 12.26 -6.48 -8.58
N GLU A 22 11.68 -6.55 -7.38
CA GLU A 22 12.30 -7.25 -6.23
C GLU A 22 12.20 -8.77 -6.40
N LEU A 23 11.35 -9.26 -7.30
CA LEU A 23 11.14 -10.67 -7.56
C LEU A 23 11.59 -11.04 -8.98
N PRO A 24 12.87 -11.43 -9.19
CA PRO A 24 13.33 -11.89 -10.50
C PRO A 24 12.64 -13.20 -10.91
N VAL A 25 12.73 -13.56 -12.20
CA VAL A 25 12.32 -14.88 -12.70
C VAL A 25 13.04 -15.98 -11.90
N LYS A 26 12.29 -17.02 -11.50
CA LYS A 26 12.72 -18.08 -10.56
C LYS A 26 12.97 -17.61 -9.11
N GLY A 27 12.68 -16.35 -8.81
CA GLY A 27 12.79 -15.81 -7.46
C GLY A 27 11.79 -16.46 -6.52
N VAL A 28 12.19 -16.61 -5.25
CA VAL A 28 11.35 -17.05 -4.13
C VAL A 28 11.64 -16.11 -2.96
N GLN A 29 10.60 -15.60 -2.32
CA GLN A 29 10.70 -14.67 -1.20
C GLN A 29 9.71 -15.06 -0.10
N PRO A 30 10.15 -15.08 1.18
CA PRO A 30 9.25 -15.14 2.31
C PRO A 30 8.58 -13.78 2.52
N LEU A 31 7.30 -13.77 2.87
CA LEU A 31 6.54 -12.58 3.21
C LEU A 31 5.74 -12.81 4.50
N HIS A 32 5.41 -11.73 5.21
CA HIS A 32 4.50 -11.79 6.36
C HIS A 32 3.50 -10.64 6.31
N TYR A 33 2.24 -10.97 6.02
CA TYR A 33 1.14 -9.99 5.93
C TYR A 33 -0.18 -10.63 6.38
N PHE A 34 -1.12 -9.80 6.82
CA PHE A 34 -2.42 -10.25 7.35
C PHE A 34 -2.30 -11.29 8.48
N GLY A 35 -1.23 -11.18 9.28
CA GLY A 35 -0.89 -12.13 10.34
C GLY A 35 -0.55 -13.54 9.84
N LYS A 36 -0.11 -13.67 8.59
CA LYS A 36 0.21 -14.95 7.94
C LYS A 36 1.58 -14.92 7.28
N ASP A 37 2.28 -16.04 7.40
CA ASP A 37 3.46 -16.32 6.59
C ASP A 37 3.05 -16.75 5.19
N LEU A 38 3.56 -16.04 4.19
CA LEU A 38 3.28 -16.27 2.78
C LEU A 38 4.58 -16.54 2.01
N VAL A 39 4.47 -17.25 0.90
CA VAL A 39 5.55 -17.41 -0.07
C VAL A 39 5.16 -16.70 -1.36
N LEU A 40 6.03 -15.80 -1.81
CA LEU A 40 5.98 -15.18 -3.13
C LEU A 40 7.02 -15.87 -4.02
N PHE A 41 6.63 -16.28 -5.22
CA PHE A 41 7.57 -16.83 -6.19
C PHE A 41 7.20 -16.45 -7.62
N ARG A 42 8.21 -16.35 -8.50
CA ARG A 42 8.01 -16.09 -9.93
C ARG A 42 8.42 -17.30 -10.75
N THR A 43 7.48 -17.85 -11.49
CA THR A 43 7.70 -19.02 -12.35
C THR A 43 8.62 -18.71 -13.53
N GLU A 44 9.03 -19.76 -14.25
CA GLU A 44 9.92 -19.65 -15.41
C GLU A 44 9.36 -18.81 -16.55
N ASP A 45 8.04 -18.82 -16.72
CA ASP A 45 7.31 -17.98 -17.67
C ASP A 45 7.08 -16.54 -17.17
N GLY A 46 7.61 -16.20 -15.99
CA GLY A 46 7.60 -14.85 -15.46
C GLY A 46 6.35 -14.49 -14.65
N VAL A 47 5.43 -15.42 -14.37
CA VAL A 47 4.21 -15.14 -13.59
C VAL A 47 4.50 -15.17 -12.09
N ALA A 48 4.05 -14.14 -11.35
CA ALA A 48 4.16 -14.07 -9.91
C ALA A 48 2.98 -14.78 -9.23
N HIS A 49 3.26 -15.58 -8.20
CA HIS A 49 2.27 -16.29 -7.39
C HIS A 49 2.52 -16.08 -5.90
N VAL A 50 1.44 -16.02 -5.12
CA VAL A 50 1.48 -15.92 -3.66
C VAL A 50 0.63 -17.04 -3.04
N MET A 51 1.17 -17.70 -2.01
CA MET A 51 0.49 -18.77 -1.28
C MET A 51 0.77 -18.68 0.21
N ASP A 52 -0.02 -19.37 1.02
CA ASP A 52 0.40 -19.70 2.40
C ASP A 52 1.76 -20.42 2.37
N ALA A 53 2.68 -20.04 3.25
CA ALA A 53 4.08 -20.44 3.13
C ALA A 53 4.40 -21.89 3.56
N HIS A 54 3.57 -22.47 4.43
CA HIS A 54 3.92 -23.70 5.14
C HIS A 54 3.45 -24.94 4.38
N CYS A 55 4.41 -25.77 3.99
CA CYS A 55 4.16 -27.01 3.26
C CYS A 55 3.23 -27.96 4.05
N PRO A 56 2.14 -28.47 3.45
CA PRO A 56 1.17 -29.34 4.15
C PRO A 56 1.74 -30.72 4.52
N HIS A 57 2.96 -31.05 4.08
CA HIS A 57 3.62 -32.29 4.46
C HIS A 57 4.03 -32.27 5.93
N LEU A 58 5.01 -31.43 6.29
CA LEU A 58 5.57 -31.32 7.64
C LEU A 58 5.90 -29.87 8.04
N GLY A 59 5.20 -28.89 7.45
CA GLY A 59 5.28 -27.49 7.88
C GLY A 59 6.56 -26.75 7.51
N ALA A 60 7.33 -27.20 6.51
CA ALA A 60 8.48 -26.42 6.04
C ALA A 60 8.01 -25.12 5.36
N HIS A 61 8.65 -24.00 5.68
CA HIS A 61 8.38 -22.71 5.06
C HIS A 61 9.01 -22.64 3.66
N LEU A 62 8.19 -22.55 2.61
CA LEU A 62 8.64 -22.58 1.21
C LEU A 62 9.51 -21.38 0.83
N GLY A 63 9.26 -20.22 1.44
CA GLY A 63 10.08 -19.01 1.25
C GLY A 63 11.52 -19.09 1.76
N HIS A 64 11.86 -20.09 2.58
CA HIS A 64 13.21 -20.24 3.16
C HIS A 64 13.92 -21.46 2.58
N GLY A 65 14.73 -21.23 1.54
CA GLY A 65 15.47 -22.29 0.85
C GLY A 65 14.68 -23.05 -0.22
N GLY A 66 13.38 -22.77 -0.37
CA GLY A 66 12.62 -23.25 -1.53
C GLY A 66 13.11 -22.62 -2.82
N ARG A 67 12.76 -23.24 -3.95
CA ARG A 67 13.21 -22.81 -5.28
C ARG A 67 12.14 -23.06 -6.33
N VAL A 68 12.18 -22.30 -7.41
CA VAL A 68 11.31 -22.54 -8.56
C VAL A 68 11.88 -23.63 -9.46
N ILE A 69 11.05 -24.61 -9.82
CA ILE A 69 11.34 -25.67 -10.80
C ILE A 69 10.23 -25.65 -11.84
N GLY A 70 10.53 -25.25 -13.07
CA GLY A 70 9.49 -25.01 -14.09
C GLY A 70 8.49 -23.96 -13.62
N ASN A 71 7.21 -24.33 -13.60
CA ASN A 71 6.11 -23.49 -13.12
C ASN A 71 5.63 -23.86 -11.71
N THR A 72 6.53 -24.35 -10.86
CA THR A 72 6.22 -24.77 -9.49
C THR A 72 7.21 -24.21 -8.48
N VAL A 73 6.76 -24.05 -7.23
CA VAL A 73 7.66 -23.87 -6.08
C VAL A 73 7.93 -25.22 -5.43
N GLN A 74 9.22 -25.57 -5.32
CA GLN A 74 9.68 -26.79 -4.68
C GLN A 74 10.03 -26.55 -3.22
N CYS A 75 9.46 -27.40 -2.35
CA CYS A 75 9.72 -27.40 -0.92
C CYS A 75 11.17 -27.77 -0.61
N PRO A 76 11.87 -26.99 0.24
CA PRO A 76 13.27 -27.22 0.59
C PRO A 76 13.51 -28.53 1.33
N PHE A 77 12.48 -29.06 2.01
CA PHE A 77 12.66 -30.19 2.91
C PHE A 77 12.62 -31.54 2.19
N HIS A 78 11.57 -31.78 1.40
CA HIS A 78 11.33 -33.08 0.77
C HIS A 78 11.09 -32.99 -0.74
N GLY A 79 11.28 -31.81 -1.35
CA GLY A 79 11.19 -31.62 -2.79
C GLY A 79 9.77 -31.66 -3.37
N TRP A 80 8.72 -31.57 -2.56
CA TRP A 80 7.34 -31.49 -3.06
C TRP A 80 7.15 -30.21 -3.85
N CYS A 81 6.59 -30.31 -5.05
CA CYS A 81 6.39 -29.19 -5.96
C CYS A 81 4.92 -28.78 -6.01
N PHE A 82 4.65 -27.49 -5.87
CA PHE A 82 3.31 -26.90 -5.89
C PHE A 82 3.19 -25.91 -7.06
N ASN A 83 2.15 -26.05 -7.89
CA ASN A 83 1.87 -25.12 -8.99
C ASN A 83 1.22 -23.82 -8.47
N GLY A 84 1.04 -22.83 -9.35
CA GLY A 84 0.43 -21.52 -9.05
C GLY A 84 -0.97 -21.54 -8.42
N ASP A 85 -1.73 -22.63 -8.60
CA ASP A 85 -3.05 -22.84 -8.00
C ASP A 85 -2.98 -23.52 -6.61
N GLY A 86 -1.77 -23.74 -6.10
CA GLY A 86 -1.49 -24.36 -4.81
C GLY A 86 -1.53 -25.89 -4.84
N GLN A 87 -1.81 -26.53 -5.97
CA GLN A 87 -1.87 -27.98 -6.07
C GLN A 87 -0.47 -28.59 -6.06
N CYS A 88 -0.26 -29.64 -5.25
CA CYS A 88 0.96 -30.44 -5.38
C CYS A 88 0.89 -31.27 -6.66
N VAL A 89 1.83 -31.03 -7.58
CA VAL A 89 1.88 -31.67 -8.90
C VAL A 89 2.98 -32.71 -9.02
N GLU A 90 3.97 -32.67 -8.12
CA GLU A 90 5.07 -33.63 -8.11
C GLU A 90 5.55 -33.90 -6.68
N ILE A 91 5.77 -35.18 -6.37
CA ILE A 91 6.50 -35.63 -5.19
C ILE A 91 7.61 -36.57 -5.67
N PRO A 92 8.91 -36.23 -5.48
CA PRO A 92 10.01 -36.91 -6.17
C PRO A 92 10.10 -38.43 -5.97
N TYR A 93 9.52 -38.94 -4.88
CA TYR A 93 9.64 -40.33 -4.44
C TYR A 93 8.32 -41.13 -4.49
N THR A 94 7.24 -40.59 -5.08
CA THR A 94 6.00 -41.35 -5.27
C THR A 94 5.21 -40.93 -6.51
N LYS A 95 4.47 -41.87 -7.09
CA LYS A 95 3.54 -41.61 -8.21
C LYS A 95 2.15 -41.18 -7.74
N LYS A 96 1.80 -41.43 -6.47
CA LYS A 96 0.46 -41.17 -5.93
C LYS A 96 0.51 -39.97 -5.00
N ILE A 97 0.02 -38.83 -5.48
CA ILE A 97 -0.08 -37.59 -4.71
C ILE A 97 -1.35 -37.60 -3.85
N PRO A 98 -1.27 -37.35 -2.53
CA PRO A 98 -2.46 -37.24 -1.69
C PRO A 98 -3.36 -36.06 -2.11
N LEU A 99 -4.68 -36.26 -2.14
CA LEU A 99 -5.63 -35.19 -2.51
C LEU A 99 -5.54 -33.94 -1.64
N LYS A 100 -5.09 -34.09 -0.38
CA LYS A 100 -4.91 -33.00 0.58
C LYS A 100 -3.58 -32.24 0.43
N ALA A 101 -2.70 -32.66 -0.49
CA ALA A 101 -1.43 -31.99 -0.75
C ALA A 101 -1.68 -30.70 -1.54
N GLN A 102 -2.19 -29.69 -0.86
CA GLN A 102 -2.54 -28.39 -1.45
C GLN A 102 -2.15 -27.26 -0.50
N LEU A 103 -1.67 -26.16 -1.07
CA LEU A 103 -1.48 -24.87 -0.42
C LEU A 103 -2.67 -23.98 -0.74
N GLN A 104 -2.89 -22.96 0.07
CA GLN A 104 -3.88 -21.94 -0.22
C GLN A 104 -3.24 -20.89 -1.15
N PRO A 105 -3.66 -20.78 -2.42
CA PRO A 105 -3.25 -19.67 -3.28
C PRO A 105 -3.99 -18.39 -2.89
N TRP A 106 -3.33 -17.27 -3.16
CA TRP A 106 -3.89 -15.93 -3.07
C TRP A 106 -4.12 -15.39 -4.47
N ILE A 107 -5.13 -14.54 -4.62
CA ILE A 107 -5.41 -13.87 -5.89
C ILE A 107 -4.37 -12.75 -6.04
N VAL A 108 -3.57 -12.83 -7.10
CA VAL A 108 -2.45 -11.94 -7.38
C VAL A 108 -2.73 -11.11 -8.62
N ARG A 109 -2.37 -9.83 -8.59
CA ARG A 109 -2.35 -8.94 -9.75
C ARG A 109 -1.04 -8.17 -9.78
N GLU A 110 -0.29 -8.31 -10.87
CA GLU A 110 0.92 -7.53 -11.09
C GLU A 110 0.60 -6.31 -11.97
N ILE A 111 0.68 -5.12 -11.39
CA ILE A 111 0.27 -3.87 -12.05
C ILE A 111 1.04 -2.68 -11.48
N ASN A 112 1.32 -1.66 -12.30
CA ASN A 112 2.05 -0.45 -11.90
C ASN A 112 3.38 -0.74 -11.19
N GLY A 113 4.07 -1.82 -11.58
CA GLY A 113 5.33 -2.26 -10.96
C GLY A 113 5.19 -2.89 -9.59
N LEU A 114 3.96 -3.18 -9.16
CA LEU A 114 3.63 -3.75 -7.86
C LEU A 114 3.06 -5.16 -8.04
N ILE A 115 3.39 -6.03 -7.10
CA ILE A 115 2.71 -7.31 -6.92
C ILE A 115 1.65 -7.09 -5.84
N MET A 116 0.40 -7.09 -6.27
CA MET A 116 -0.78 -6.88 -5.42
C MET A 116 -1.42 -8.22 -5.07
N VAL A 117 -1.92 -8.36 -3.85
CA VAL A 117 -2.77 -9.47 -3.41
C VAL A 117 -4.14 -8.97 -3.00
N TRP A 118 -5.17 -9.75 -3.29
CA TRP A 118 -6.53 -9.51 -2.79
C TRP A 118 -6.72 -10.21 -1.46
N TYR A 119 -7.03 -9.44 -0.42
CA TYR A 119 -7.48 -9.96 0.87
C TYR A 119 -9.00 -9.83 0.97
N HIS A 120 -9.66 -10.91 1.40
CA HIS A 120 -11.05 -10.87 1.85
C HIS A 120 -11.23 -11.79 3.05
N SER A 121 -11.76 -11.26 4.16
CA SER A 121 -11.93 -12.02 5.40
C SER A 121 -12.84 -13.26 5.23
N GLN A 122 -13.79 -13.20 4.30
CA GLN A 122 -14.70 -14.31 3.94
C GLN A 122 -14.28 -15.07 2.67
N LYS A 123 -13.08 -14.81 2.13
CA LYS A 123 -12.54 -15.42 0.90
C LYS A 123 -13.39 -15.20 -0.37
N GLU A 124 -14.08 -14.07 -0.47
CA GLU A 124 -14.77 -13.69 -1.72
C GLU A 124 -13.76 -13.18 -2.75
N ALA A 125 -14.12 -13.31 -4.03
CA ALA A 125 -13.33 -12.81 -5.14
C ALA A 125 -13.32 -11.26 -5.20
N PRO A 126 -12.34 -10.63 -5.88
CA PRO A 126 -12.31 -9.19 -6.08
C PRO A 126 -13.62 -8.68 -6.69
N SER A 127 -14.23 -7.69 -6.05
CA SER A 127 -15.39 -6.95 -6.59
C SER A 127 -14.98 -5.70 -7.37
N TRP A 128 -13.70 -5.33 -7.32
CA TRP A 128 -13.12 -4.19 -7.99
C TRP A 128 -11.64 -4.44 -8.27
N GLU A 129 -11.04 -3.58 -9.10
CA GLU A 129 -9.67 -3.75 -9.60
C GLU A 129 -8.86 -2.46 -9.48
N ILE A 130 -7.55 -2.60 -9.32
CA ILE A 130 -6.59 -1.49 -9.39
C ILE A 130 -6.41 -1.07 -10.87
N PRO A 131 -6.53 0.21 -11.21
CA PRO A 131 -6.34 0.67 -12.58
C PRO A 131 -4.86 0.70 -12.97
N LEU A 132 -4.59 0.56 -14.27
CA LEU A 132 -3.28 0.91 -14.83
C LEU A 132 -3.16 2.43 -14.79
N LEU A 133 -2.10 2.95 -14.17
CA LEU A 133 -1.84 4.39 -14.17
C LEU A 133 -1.30 4.82 -15.54
N SER A 134 -1.89 5.87 -16.10
CA SER A 134 -1.43 6.49 -17.35
C SER A 134 0.03 6.91 -17.28
N GLU A 135 0.47 7.35 -16.10
CA GLU A 135 1.80 7.87 -15.81
C GLU A 135 2.85 6.74 -15.78
N TYR A 136 2.47 5.51 -15.41
CA TYR A 136 3.42 4.43 -15.17
C TYR A 136 4.16 3.95 -16.42
N ASN A 137 3.47 3.87 -17.56
CA ASN A 137 4.05 3.45 -18.84
C ASN A 137 4.30 4.62 -19.80
N SER A 138 4.10 5.85 -19.36
CA SER A 138 4.26 7.03 -20.22
C SER A 138 5.73 7.44 -20.33
N SER A 139 6.17 7.75 -21.55
CA SER A 139 7.49 8.33 -21.79
C SER A 139 7.61 9.76 -21.24
N GLU A 140 6.49 10.43 -20.97
CA GLU A 140 6.43 11.78 -20.39
C GLU A 140 6.78 11.81 -18.91
N TRP A 141 6.86 10.65 -18.24
CA TRP A 141 7.12 10.55 -16.81
C TRP A 141 8.45 9.86 -16.54
N THR A 142 9.10 10.20 -15.43
CA THR A 142 10.28 9.46 -14.95
C THR A 142 9.85 8.07 -14.46
N PRO A 143 10.76 7.08 -14.42
CA PRO A 143 10.50 5.87 -13.66
C PRO A 143 10.12 6.20 -12.21
N PHE A 144 9.21 5.41 -11.64
CA PHE A 144 8.86 5.54 -10.23
C PHE A 144 10.06 5.21 -9.35
N ARG A 145 10.33 6.08 -8.37
CA ARG A 145 11.41 5.94 -7.39
C ARG A 145 10.84 5.79 -5.99
N THR A 146 11.50 5.02 -5.14
CA THR A 146 11.12 4.93 -3.72
C THR A 146 11.45 6.22 -3.00
N VAL A 147 10.45 6.80 -2.35
CA VAL A 147 10.60 7.91 -1.39
C VAL A 147 10.96 7.33 -0.02
N GLY A 148 10.17 6.36 0.45
CA GLY A 148 10.40 5.71 1.72
C GLY A 148 9.60 4.43 1.90
N LYS A 149 10.01 3.67 2.92
CA LYS A 149 9.39 2.43 3.38
C LYS A 149 9.37 2.46 4.90
N TRP A 150 8.19 2.41 5.49
CA TRP A 150 8.04 2.48 6.94
C TRP A 150 7.15 1.35 7.44
N ARG A 151 7.53 0.77 8.59
CA ARG A 151 6.65 -0.13 9.34
C ARG A 151 6.08 0.68 10.49
N ILE A 152 4.79 0.98 10.39
CA ILE A 152 4.11 1.90 11.29
C ILE A 152 3.23 1.10 12.23
N ARG A 153 3.36 1.33 13.53
CA ARG A 153 2.45 0.80 14.54
C ARG A 153 1.12 1.53 14.45
N SER A 154 0.24 1.14 13.54
CA SER A 154 -1.04 1.82 13.29
C SER A 154 -2.05 0.87 12.63
N HIS A 155 -3.20 1.40 12.25
CA HIS A 155 -4.19 0.70 11.46
C HIS A 155 -4.34 1.38 10.10
N VAL A 156 -4.54 0.60 9.04
CA VAL A 156 -4.52 1.10 7.66
C VAL A 156 -5.53 2.21 7.40
N GLN A 157 -6.74 2.12 7.98
CA GLN A 157 -7.73 3.19 7.87
C GLN A 157 -7.24 4.49 8.50
N ASP A 158 -6.51 4.40 9.62
CA ASP A 158 -6.07 5.56 10.40
C ASP A 158 -4.90 6.29 9.72
N ILE A 159 -4.02 5.55 9.02
CA ILE A 159 -2.98 6.12 8.15
C ILE A 159 -3.63 6.91 7.01
N ASN A 160 -4.57 6.29 6.29
CA ASN A 160 -5.25 6.92 5.16
C ASN A 160 -6.18 8.08 5.57
N GLU A 161 -6.66 8.10 6.82
CA GLU A 161 -7.46 9.21 7.35
C GLU A 161 -6.64 10.51 7.43
N ASN A 162 -5.33 10.43 7.65
CA ASN A 162 -4.45 11.61 7.65
C ASN A 162 -4.44 12.31 6.27
N GLY A 163 -4.54 11.54 5.18
CA GLY A 163 -4.49 12.07 3.82
C GLY A 163 -5.73 12.86 3.39
N ILE A 164 -6.76 12.95 4.25
CA ILE A 164 -7.92 13.84 4.06
C ILE A 164 -8.15 14.76 5.28
N ASP A 165 -7.17 14.84 6.19
CA ASP A 165 -7.17 15.72 7.34
C ASP A 165 -6.44 17.02 6.97
N ALA A 166 -7.22 18.01 6.51
CA ALA A 166 -6.74 19.32 6.13
C ALA A 166 -6.00 20.04 7.28
N ALA A 167 -6.46 19.90 8.52
CA ALA A 167 -5.86 20.59 9.67
C ALA A 167 -4.48 20.04 10.02
N HIS A 168 -4.24 18.74 9.81
CA HIS A 168 -2.93 18.14 10.03
C HIS A 168 -1.86 18.68 9.05
N PHE A 169 -2.24 19.02 7.81
CA PHE A 169 -1.32 19.66 6.86
C PHE A 169 -0.76 20.98 7.41
N LEU A 170 -1.58 21.76 8.12
CA LEU A 170 -1.13 23.00 8.76
C LEU A 170 -0.20 22.72 9.94
N ALA A 171 -0.63 21.83 10.84
CA ALA A 171 0.05 21.60 12.11
C ALA A 171 1.37 20.82 11.98
N VAL A 172 1.43 19.85 11.06
CA VAL A 172 2.55 18.90 10.93
C VAL A 172 3.45 19.26 9.74
N HIS A 173 2.85 19.62 8.61
CA HIS A 173 3.56 19.80 7.34
C HIS A 173 3.89 21.27 7.04
N GLY A 174 3.41 22.22 7.85
CA GLY A 174 3.69 23.64 7.69
C GLY A 174 3.05 24.26 6.45
N ILE A 175 1.92 23.70 6.01
CA ILE A 175 1.05 24.29 5.00
C ILE A 175 0.34 25.50 5.64
N ASP A 176 0.25 26.62 4.93
CA ASP A 176 -0.35 27.84 5.47
C ASP A 176 -1.88 27.76 5.50
N SER A 177 -2.49 27.16 4.47
CA SER A 177 -3.93 26.92 4.40
C SER A 177 -4.28 25.82 3.41
N VAL A 178 -5.39 25.13 3.64
CA VAL A 178 -5.96 24.13 2.74
C VAL A 178 -7.39 24.54 2.39
N ASP A 179 -7.69 24.64 1.10
CA ASP A 179 -9.02 24.96 0.57
C ASP A 179 -9.64 23.71 -0.06
N ASP A 180 -10.65 23.15 0.61
CA ASP A 180 -11.36 21.94 0.21
C ASP A 180 -12.19 22.19 -1.06
N ARG A 181 -11.90 21.41 -2.11
CA ARG A 181 -12.47 21.64 -3.44
C ARG A 181 -13.59 20.66 -3.77
N ALA A 182 -13.33 19.38 -3.60
CA ALA A 182 -14.27 18.34 -3.97
C ALA A 182 -14.03 17.07 -3.15
N PHE A 183 -15.11 16.42 -2.76
CA PHE A 183 -15.10 15.08 -2.19
C PHE A 183 -16.13 14.23 -2.92
N TYR A 184 -15.71 13.09 -3.46
CA TYR A 184 -16.58 12.15 -4.14
C TYR A 184 -16.18 10.72 -3.82
N ALA A 185 -17.12 9.93 -3.31
CA ALA A 185 -16.90 8.52 -3.03
C ALA A 185 -17.94 7.69 -3.79
N ASN A 186 -17.47 6.72 -4.58
CA ASN A 186 -18.30 5.75 -5.27
C ASN A 186 -17.67 4.37 -5.21
N ASP A 187 -18.44 3.41 -4.68
CA ASP A 187 -17.98 2.03 -4.48
C ASP A 187 -16.60 1.99 -3.79
N SER A 188 -15.63 1.34 -4.42
CA SER A 188 -14.27 1.17 -3.92
C SER A 188 -13.36 2.40 -4.12
N ILE A 189 -13.85 3.50 -4.70
CA ILE A 189 -13.02 4.66 -5.07
C ILE A 189 -13.47 5.90 -4.30
N LEU A 190 -12.52 6.60 -3.68
CA LEU A 190 -12.72 7.92 -3.10
C LEU A 190 -11.78 8.91 -3.77
N ASN A 191 -12.32 10.07 -4.14
CA ASN A 191 -11.57 11.21 -4.65
C ASN A 191 -11.73 12.39 -3.71
N TRP A 192 -10.63 13.03 -3.40
CA TRP A 192 -10.61 14.29 -2.68
C TRP A 192 -9.62 15.24 -3.35
N SER A 193 -10.01 16.49 -3.52
CA SER A 193 -9.19 17.53 -4.13
C SER A 193 -9.17 18.74 -3.22
N CYS A 194 -8.00 19.38 -3.12
CA CYS A 194 -7.82 20.61 -2.36
C CYS A 194 -6.75 21.50 -3.00
N HIS A 195 -6.75 22.79 -2.62
CA HIS A 195 -5.60 23.66 -2.83
C HIS A 195 -4.83 23.83 -1.53
N ALA A 196 -3.55 23.46 -1.53
CA ALA A 196 -2.64 23.67 -0.40
C ALA A 196 -1.76 24.89 -0.69
N LYS A 197 -1.85 25.90 0.15
CA LYS A 197 -1.04 27.11 0.08
C LYS A 197 0.15 26.98 1.01
N MET A 198 1.34 27.29 0.52
CA MET A 198 2.56 27.27 1.31
C MET A 198 3.46 28.44 0.95
N SER A 199 4.17 28.95 1.95
CA SER A 199 5.18 29.98 1.77
C SER A 199 6.56 29.35 1.69
N LEU A 200 7.25 29.52 0.56
CA LEU A 200 8.63 29.04 0.37
C LEU A 200 9.61 30.21 0.48
N PRO A 201 10.86 30.00 0.92
CA PRO A 201 11.90 31.01 0.80
C PRO A 201 12.10 31.41 -0.67
N ASP A 202 12.20 32.71 -0.94
CA ASP A 202 12.56 33.24 -2.25
C ASP A 202 14.07 33.08 -2.53
N GLU A 203 14.53 33.33 -3.76
CA GLU A 203 15.94 33.22 -4.18
C GLU A 203 16.88 34.09 -3.33
N ASP A 204 16.38 35.21 -2.79
CA ASP A 204 17.15 36.12 -1.94
C ASP A 204 17.35 35.60 -0.50
N GLY A 205 16.68 34.49 -0.14
CA GLY A 205 16.70 33.86 1.18
C GLY A 205 16.10 34.72 2.32
N LYS A 206 15.49 35.86 2.01
CA LYS A 206 14.94 36.84 2.97
C LYS A 206 13.46 37.06 2.79
N SER A 207 12.97 37.03 1.56
CA SER A 207 11.57 37.10 1.22
C SER A 207 10.98 35.70 1.06
N ARG A 208 9.64 35.63 0.98
CA ARG A 208 8.89 34.39 0.85
C ARG A 208 7.97 34.49 -0.34
N VAL A 209 7.96 33.46 -1.17
CA VAL A 209 7.05 33.32 -2.30
C VAL A 209 5.90 32.41 -1.88
N GLU A 210 4.70 32.86 -2.21
CA GLU A 210 3.49 32.08 -2.01
C GLU A 210 3.30 31.10 -3.17
N VAL A 211 3.14 29.82 -2.83
CA VAL A 211 2.86 28.76 -3.79
C VAL A 211 1.53 28.12 -3.44
N VAL A 212 0.65 28.00 -4.43
CA VAL A 212 -0.61 27.29 -4.30
C VAL A 212 -0.55 26.03 -5.15
N ASN A 213 -0.55 24.87 -4.49
CA ASN A 213 -0.52 23.56 -5.12
C ASN A 213 -1.95 23.02 -5.19
N ARG A 214 -2.35 22.46 -6.33
CA ARG A 214 -3.53 21.59 -6.38
C ARG A 214 -3.11 20.16 -6.08
N LEU A 215 -3.78 19.55 -5.11
CA LEU A 215 -3.59 18.16 -4.72
C LEU A 215 -4.85 17.39 -5.06
N ASP A 216 -4.71 16.33 -5.86
CA ASP A 216 -5.80 15.42 -6.20
C ASP A 216 -5.49 14.02 -5.68
N PHE A 217 -6.20 13.60 -4.63
CA PHE A 217 -6.09 12.30 -3.99
C PHE A 217 -7.15 11.35 -4.56
N THR A 218 -6.73 10.15 -4.95
CA THR A 218 -7.61 9.05 -5.34
C THR A 218 -7.24 7.78 -4.57
N TYR A 219 -8.13 7.34 -3.70
CA TYR A 219 -8.03 6.08 -2.96
C TYR A 219 -8.73 4.96 -3.74
N TYR A 220 -8.07 3.82 -3.87
CA TYR A 220 -8.62 2.58 -4.40
C TYR A 220 -8.64 1.53 -3.28
N GLY A 221 -9.79 1.43 -2.61
CA GLY A 221 -9.87 0.78 -1.31
C GLY A 221 -8.93 1.43 -0.29
N LEU A 222 -8.55 0.68 0.74
CA LEU A 222 -7.67 1.17 1.81
C LEU A 222 -6.19 0.81 1.62
N GLY A 223 -5.83 0.10 0.55
CA GLY A 223 -4.45 -0.37 0.36
C GLY A 223 -3.63 0.40 -0.67
N TYR A 224 -4.25 1.32 -1.42
CA TYR A 224 -3.64 1.95 -2.59
C TYR A 224 -4.16 3.38 -2.80
N LEU A 225 -3.30 4.37 -2.55
CA LEU A 225 -3.56 5.80 -2.70
C LEU A 225 -2.68 6.37 -3.81
N VAL A 226 -3.31 7.14 -4.70
CA VAL A 226 -2.62 7.94 -5.72
C VAL A 226 -2.88 9.40 -5.44
N GLU A 227 -1.82 10.18 -5.30
CA GLU A 227 -1.88 11.63 -5.14
C GLU A 227 -1.20 12.27 -6.34
N ARG A 228 -1.91 13.18 -7.02
CA ARG A 228 -1.36 13.99 -8.11
C ARG A 228 -1.20 15.42 -7.64
N ILE A 229 0.02 15.94 -7.79
CA ILE A 229 0.40 17.25 -7.33
C ILE A 229 0.67 18.12 -8.54
N TYR A 230 -0.06 19.24 -8.61
CA TYR A 230 0.09 20.27 -9.61
C TYR A 230 0.58 21.54 -8.91
N PRO A 231 1.90 21.79 -8.92
CA PRO A 231 2.42 23.03 -8.37
C PRO A 231 1.86 24.24 -9.13
N GLY A 232 1.85 25.41 -8.47
CA GLY A 232 1.44 26.67 -9.11
C GLY A 232 2.19 26.89 -10.43
N SER A 233 1.59 27.57 -11.40
CA SER A 233 2.06 27.58 -12.81
C SER A 233 3.51 28.00 -13.06
N GLU A 234 4.13 28.70 -12.12
CA GLU A 234 5.54 29.11 -12.16
C GLU A 234 6.50 28.04 -11.65
N PHE A 235 5.96 26.99 -11.01
CA PHE A 235 6.67 25.88 -10.40
C PHE A 235 6.43 24.60 -11.21
N GLN A 236 7.52 23.93 -11.54
CA GLN A 236 7.55 22.64 -12.21
C GLN A 236 8.62 21.79 -11.51
N PRO A 237 8.55 20.45 -11.60
CA PRO A 237 7.58 19.64 -12.35
C PRO A 237 6.28 19.30 -11.60
N GLU A 238 5.21 18.97 -12.34
CA GLU A 238 4.11 18.13 -11.80
C GLU A 238 4.66 16.77 -11.34
N PHE A 239 4.12 16.20 -10.27
CA PHE A 239 4.52 14.88 -9.80
C PHE A 239 3.35 14.07 -9.27
N ILE A 240 3.54 12.75 -9.25
CA ILE A 240 2.57 11.76 -8.77
C ILE A 240 3.22 10.94 -7.67
N ASN A 241 2.54 10.89 -6.54
CA ASN A 241 2.84 10.02 -5.42
C ASN A 241 1.91 8.81 -5.48
N LEU A 242 2.47 7.63 -5.25
CA LEU A 242 1.72 6.41 -5.05
C LEU A 242 2.12 5.86 -3.69
N ASN A 243 1.14 5.80 -2.80
CA ASN A 243 1.29 5.28 -1.45
C ASN A 243 0.53 3.94 -1.35
N SER A 244 1.17 2.93 -0.76
CA SER A 244 0.59 1.60 -0.54
C SER A 244 0.72 1.21 0.92
N ASN A 245 -0.41 0.86 1.55
CA ASN A 245 -0.49 0.57 2.98
C ASN A 245 -0.98 -0.86 3.18
N THR A 246 -0.10 -1.76 3.59
CA THR A 246 -0.43 -3.19 3.72
C THR A 246 -0.39 -3.63 5.18
N PRO A 247 -1.52 -4.11 5.76
CA PRO A 247 -1.51 -4.68 7.10
C PRO A 247 -0.55 -5.85 7.22
N VAL A 248 0.42 -5.73 8.13
CA VAL A 248 1.36 -6.80 8.47
C VAL A 248 0.66 -7.79 9.39
N ASP A 249 0.05 -7.27 10.45
CA ASP A 249 -0.70 -8.00 11.46
C ASP A 249 -1.76 -7.08 12.11
N GLY A 250 -2.22 -7.41 13.32
CA GLY A 250 -3.20 -6.61 14.05
C GLY A 250 -2.69 -5.30 14.66
N GLU A 251 -1.39 -5.01 14.56
CA GLU A 251 -0.72 -3.87 15.20
C GLU A 251 0.11 -3.03 14.21
N TYR A 252 0.68 -3.64 13.17
CA TYR A 252 1.57 -2.97 12.22
C TYR A 252 1.03 -2.93 10.79
N VAL A 253 1.35 -1.84 10.10
CA VAL A 253 1.11 -1.63 8.67
C VAL A 253 2.43 -1.25 8.01
N ASP A 254 2.69 -1.83 6.84
CA ASP A 254 3.77 -1.39 5.98
C ASP A 254 3.27 -0.29 5.06
N ASP A 255 3.89 0.89 5.18
CA ASP A 255 3.69 2.03 4.31
C ASP A 255 4.84 2.11 3.29
N HIS A 256 4.48 2.24 2.01
CA HIS A 256 5.43 2.39 0.91
C HIS A 256 5.02 3.56 0.04
N LEU A 257 5.90 4.56 -0.07
CA LEU A 257 5.70 5.72 -0.91
C LEU A 257 6.68 5.70 -2.09
N ILE A 258 6.15 5.78 -3.30
CA ILE A 258 6.91 5.95 -4.54
C ILE A 258 6.46 7.20 -5.28
N ILE A 259 7.38 7.83 -6.01
CA ILE A 259 7.16 9.09 -6.72
C ILE A 259 7.61 8.99 -8.18
N SER A 260 6.88 9.66 -9.07
CA SER A 260 7.31 9.93 -10.45
C SER A 260 7.06 11.38 -10.79
N PHE A 261 7.94 11.96 -11.63
CA PHE A 261 7.89 13.35 -12.04
C PHE A 261 7.58 13.44 -13.53
N LYS A 262 6.79 14.44 -13.91
CA LYS A 262 6.56 14.78 -15.31
C LYS A 262 7.82 15.42 -15.87
N LYS A 263 8.33 14.89 -16.98
CA LYS A 263 9.54 15.39 -17.63
C LYS A 263 9.27 16.75 -18.26
N SER A 264 10.25 17.64 -18.16
CA SER A 264 10.20 18.92 -18.85
C SER A 264 10.28 18.72 -20.36
N GLY A 265 9.36 19.32 -21.11
CA GLY A 265 9.31 19.21 -22.58
C GLY A 265 10.47 19.89 -23.32
N ASN A 266 11.30 20.67 -22.63
CA ASN A 266 12.45 21.38 -23.21
C ASN A 266 13.77 20.57 -23.14
N GLY A 267 13.76 19.36 -22.57
CA GLY A 267 14.95 18.52 -22.42
C GLY A 267 15.91 18.96 -21.31
N SER A 268 15.50 19.85 -20.39
CA SER A 268 16.27 20.17 -19.20
C SER A 268 16.35 18.97 -18.25
N ASP A 269 17.55 18.70 -17.75
CA ASP A 269 17.77 17.73 -16.69
C ASP A 269 17.36 18.38 -15.35
N ASN A 270 16.29 17.87 -14.75
CA ASN A 270 15.78 18.34 -13.47
C ASN A 270 16.21 17.43 -12.30
N SER A 271 17.18 16.54 -12.49
CA SER A 271 17.54 15.49 -11.52
C SER A 271 17.89 16.01 -10.13
N ASP A 272 18.63 17.11 -10.01
CA ASP A 272 18.96 17.72 -8.72
C ASP A 272 17.72 18.23 -7.99
N LEU A 273 16.83 18.93 -8.69
CA LEU A 273 15.56 19.42 -8.14
C LEU A 273 14.66 18.26 -7.72
N GLU A 274 14.55 17.24 -8.56
CA GLU A 274 13.77 16.03 -8.25
C GLU A 274 14.31 15.29 -7.02
N ALA A 275 15.63 15.21 -6.85
CA ALA A 275 16.26 14.62 -5.68
C ALA A 275 15.97 15.43 -4.41
N MET A 276 16.00 16.76 -4.51
CA MET A 276 15.61 17.65 -3.41
C MET A 276 14.14 17.46 -3.01
N ILE A 277 13.23 17.40 -3.99
CA ILE A 277 11.80 17.17 -3.73
C ILE A 277 11.59 15.80 -3.08
N LEU A 278 12.23 14.75 -3.59
CA LEU A 278 12.14 13.40 -3.02
C LEU A 278 12.58 13.38 -1.56
N GLN A 279 13.72 13.98 -1.23
CA GLN A 279 14.22 14.06 0.14
C GLN A 279 13.28 14.89 1.03
N ALA A 280 12.74 15.99 0.52
CA ALA A 280 11.80 16.84 1.26
C ALA A 280 10.53 16.04 1.62
N ILE A 281 9.93 15.34 0.65
CA ILE A 281 8.73 14.52 0.88
C ILE A 281 9.02 13.39 1.87
N ALA A 282 10.16 12.70 1.75
CA ALA A 282 10.53 11.64 2.68
C ALA A 282 10.64 12.18 4.12
N THR A 283 11.30 13.32 4.29
CA THR A 283 11.47 13.98 5.59
C THR A 283 10.12 14.45 6.16
N ASP A 284 9.25 14.93 5.29
CA ASP A 284 7.94 15.45 5.68
C ASP A 284 6.98 14.33 6.11
N ALA A 285 6.96 13.21 5.39
CA ALA A 285 6.20 12.01 5.76
C ALA A 285 6.65 11.40 7.11
N GLU A 286 7.94 11.50 7.45
CA GLU A 286 8.44 11.00 8.74
C GLU A 286 7.91 11.76 9.96
N LYS A 287 7.39 12.98 9.77
CA LYS A 287 6.79 13.77 10.86
C LYS A 287 5.49 13.14 11.40
N ASP A 288 4.81 12.34 10.59
CA ASP A 288 3.58 11.65 10.99
C ASP A 288 3.84 10.46 11.92
N LEU A 289 5.02 9.84 11.82
CA LEU A 289 5.30 8.57 12.50
C LEU A 289 5.14 8.66 14.02
N PRO A 290 5.71 9.65 14.74
CA PRO A 290 5.55 9.75 16.19
C PRO A 290 4.08 9.92 16.61
N ILE A 291 3.25 10.56 15.79
CA ILE A 291 1.82 10.76 16.04
C ILE A 291 1.08 9.43 15.79
N LEU A 292 1.27 8.83 14.62
CA LEU A 292 0.62 7.60 14.21
C LEU A 292 0.96 6.42 15.11
N GLU A 293 2.16 6.34 15.68
CA GLU A 293 2.58 5.24 16.55
C GLU A 293 2.07 5.35 18.00
N ASN A 294 1.65 6.55 18.41
CA ASN A 294 1.27 6.86 19.78
C ASN A 294 -0.20 7.32 19.94
N LYS A 295 -0.93 7.58 18.84
CA LYS A 295 -2.35 7.93 18.89
C LYS A 295 -3.24 6.71 19.17
N VAL A 296 -4.46 6.96 19.63
CA VAL A 296 -5.52 5.96 19.77
C VAL A 296 -6.64 6.26 18.77
N TYR A 297 -7.32 5.22 18.28
CA TYR A 297 -8.46 5.44 17.39
C TYR A 297 -9.65 5.97 18.19
N GLN A 298 -10.06 7.20 17.89
CA GLN A 298 -11.23 7.80 18.50
C GLN A 298 -12.45 7.55 17.62
N SER A 299 -13.28 6.56 17.98
CA SER A 299 -14.46 6.16 17.17
C SER A 299 -15.51 7.26 16.99
N SER A 300 -15.61 8.16 17.98
CA SER A 300 -16.49 9.33 17.94
C SER A 300 -15.63 10.59 18.16
N PRO A 301 -14.95 11.07 17.11
CA PRO A 301 -14.08 12.22 17.22
C PRO A 301 -14.92 13.47 17.50
N VAL A 302 -14.36 14.39 18.28
CA VAL A 302 -14.92 15.72 18.44
C VAL A 302 -14.35 16.55 17.31
N LEU A 303 -15.20 16.97 16.37
CA LEU A 303 -14.81 17.73 15.18
C LEU A 303 -15.27 19.19 15.29
N CYS A 304 -14.49 20.10 14.73
CA CYS A 304 -14.80 21.50 14.51
C CYS A 304 -15.24 21.74 13.06
N GLU A 305 -15.54 22.99 12.73
CA GLU A 305 -16.03 23.40 11.41
C GLU A 305 -14.98 23.21 10.31
N ASP A 306 -13.70 23.40 10.63
CA ASP A 306 -12.58 23.36 9.70
C ASP A 306 -11.91 21.98 9.60
N ASP A 307 -12.42 20.97 10.31
CA ASP A 307 -11.95 19.59 10.10
C ASP A 307 -12.37 19.10 8.72
N GLY A 308 -11.47 18.35 8.06
CA GLY A 308 -11.74 17.76 6.75
C GLY A 308 -12.90 16.75 6.76
N PRO A 309 -13.18 16.07 5.63
CA PRO A 309 -14.31 15.14 5.47
C PRO A 309 -14.15 13.80 6.22
N ILE A 310 -13.61 13.82 7.45
CA ILE A 310 -13.26 12.67 8.29
C ILE A 310 -14.41 11.67 8.42
N MET A 311 -15.61 12.13 8.80
CA MET A 311 -16.76 11.22 8.97
C MET A 311 -17.29 10.65 7.65
N GLN A 312 -17.09 11.36 6.54
CA GLN A 312 -17.50 10.91 5.21
C GLN A 312 -16.54 9.82 4.72
N TYR A 313 -15.23 10.03 4.91
CA TYR A 313 -14.21 9.01 4.69
C TYR A 313 -14.44 7.77 5.55
N ARG A 314 -14.68 7.91 6.87
CA ARG A 314 -14.94 6.75 7.74
C ARG A 314 -16.19 5.97 7.32
N ARG A 315 -17.24 6.66 6.87
CA ARG A 315 -18.42 6.01 6.31
C ARG A 315 -18.07 5.21 5.05
N TRP A 316 -17.32 5.80 4.12
CA TRP A 316 -16.83 5.11 2.94
C TRP A 316 -15.92 3.92 3.30
N ALA A 317 -14.98 4.09 4.22
CA ALA A 317 -14.05 3.05 4.66
C ALA A 317 -14.75 1.86 5.33
N SER A 318 -15.88 2.10 6.00
CA SER A 318 -16.63 1.05 6.72
C SER A 318 -17.06 -0.12 5.82
N GLN A 319 -17.24 0.12 4.51
CA GLN A 319 -17.66 -0.92 3.56
C GLN A 319 -16.62 -2.01 3.34
N PHE A 320 -15.34 -1.72 3.59
CA PHE A 320 -14.25 -2.68 3.40
C PHE A 320 -14.11 -3.64 4.58
N TYR A 321 -14.87 -3.46 5.66
CA TYR A 321 -14.82 -4.31 6.83
C TYR A 321 -16.02 -5.25 6.85
N SER A 322 -15.76 -6.55 6.71
CA SER A 322 -16.82 -7.55 6.85
C SER A 322 -17.36 -7.56 8.29
N PRO A 323 -18.66 -7.83 8.48
CA PRO A 323 -19.20 -8.05 9.81
C PRO A 323 -18.43 -9.16 10.52
N VAL A 324 -18.05 -8.92 11.77
CA VAL A 324 -17.47 -9.95 12.63
C VAL A 324 -18.54 -11.04 12.83
N PRO A 325 -18.32 -12.30 12.42
CA PRO A 325 -19.26 -13.38 12.70
C PRO A 325 -19.55 -13.43 14.20
N SER A 326 -20.82 -13.58 14.59
CA SER A 326 -21.24 -13.61 16.01
C SER A 326 -20.55 -14.68 16.88
N ASN A 327 -19.83 -15.62 16.26
CA ASN A 327 -19.10 -16.72 16.89
C ASN A 327 -17.57 -16.60 16.84
N SER A 328 -16.96 -15.55 16.27
CA SER A 328 -15.50 -15.43 16.28
C SER A 328 -15.00 -14.81 17.58
N LYS A 329 -14.39 -15.64 18.45
CA LYS A 329 -13.53 -15.14 19.52
C LYS A 329 -12.42 -14.31 18.87
N ILE A 330 -12.40 -13.01 19.15
CA ILE A 330 -11.29 -12.13 18.79
C ILE A 330 -10.01 -12.81 19.31
N PRO A 331 -9.02 -13.13 18.47
CA PRO A 331 -7.76 -13.67 18.94
C PRO A 331 -7.14 -12.64 19.87
N GLN A 332 -7.08 -12.96 21.17
CA GLN A 332 -6.24 -12.22 22.09
C GLN A 332 -4.80 -12.59 21.76
N TYR A 333 -4.10 -11.74 21.02
CA TYR A 333 -2.66 -11.84 20.92
C TYR A 333 -2.09 -11.53 22.31
N GLN A 334 -1.46 -12.52 22.93
CA GLN A 334 -0.77 -12.34 24.20
C GLN A 334 0.55 -11.58 23.94
N SER A 335 0.78 -10.59 24.80
CA SER A 335 1.92 -9.66 24.83
C SER A 335 3.29 -10.31 24.86
#